data_AF-A0A317PGU8-F1
#
_entry.id   AF-A0A317PGU8-F1
#
_cell.length_a   1.000
_cell.length_b   1.000
_cell.length_c   1.000
_cell.angle_alpha   90.00
_cell.angle_beta   90.00
_cell.angle_gamma   90.00
#
_symmetry.space_group_name_H-M   'P 1'
#
loop_
_entity.id
_entity.type
_entity.pdbx_description
1 polymer ?
#
loop_
_entity_poly.entity_id
_entity_poly.type
_entity_poly.pdbx_seq_one_letter_code
_entity_poly.pdbx_strand_id
1 'polypeptide(L)'
;MKTIERVQTGLRIEKRLLKVMKATAEHLDISVAELIEAMALHAFEGKAPFGPQTMDKIAQLKSVYDLDLTAADSHGMSEEQSR
;
A
#
# COMPACT_ATOMS: atom_id res chain seq x y z
N MET A 1 22.53 -6.18 -12.03
CA MET A 1 21.05 -6.02 -12.05
C MET A 1 20.44 -7.36 -12.37
N LYS A 2 19.31 -7.71 -11.74
CA LYS A 2 18.50 -8.87 -12.16
C LYS A 2 17.61 -8.44 -13.31
N THR A 3 17.52 -9.24 -14.37
CA THR A 3 16.55 -9.04 -15.46
C THR A 3 15.20 -9.55 -14.99
N ILE A 4 14.13 -8.79 -15.24
CA ILE A 4 12.77 -9.13 -14.84
C ILE A 4 11.78 -8.83 -15.96
N GLU A 5 10.63 -9.51 -15.92
CA GLU A 5 9.47 -9.25 -16.76
C GLU A 5 8.36 -8.62 -15.91
N ARG A 6 7.63 -7.66 -16.49
CA ARG A 6 6.50 -7.01 -15.83
C ARG A 6 5.21 -7.25 -16.58
N VAL A 7 4.14 -7.49 -15.84
CA VAL A 7 2.78 -7.65 -16.36
C VAL A 7 1.85 -6.63 -15.72
N GLN A 8 0.86 -6.16 -16.47
CA GLN A 8 -0.15 -5.24 -15.95
C GLN A 8 -1.25 -6.01 -15.22
N THR A 9 -1.77 -5.43 -14.14
CA THR A 9 -2.83 -6.03 -13.33
C THR A 9 -4.04 -5.09 -13.23
N GLY A 10 -5.25 -5.67 -13.18
CA GLY A 10 -6.52 -4.96 -13.01
C GLY A 10 -7.05 -5.04 -11.58
N LEU A 11 -6.19 -4.85 -10.58
CA LEU A 11 -6.58 -5.02 -9.18
C LEU A 11 -7.67 -4.03 -8.76
N ARG A 12 -8.69 -4.54 -8.07
CA ARG A 12 -9.64 -3.72 -7.31
C ARG A 12 -9.12 -3.59 -5.88
N ILE A 13 -8.96 -2.35 -5.42
CA ILE A 13 -8.35 -2.03 -4.13
C ILE A 13 -9.26 -1.02 -3.42
N GLU A 14 -9.35 -1.11 -2.09
CA GLU A 14 -10.08 -0.12 -1.30
C GLU A 14 -9.56 1.31 -1.59
N LYS A 15 -10.51 2.23 -1.77
CA LYS A 15 -10.26 3.56 -2.33
C LYS A 15 -9.31 4.39 -1.47
N ARG A 16 -9.49 4.41 -0.15
CA ARG A 16 -8.67 5.21 0.77
C ARG A 16 -7.26 4.62 0.90
N LEU A 17 -7.14 3.29 0.96
CA LEU A 17 -5.87 2.58 0.96
C LEU A 17 -5.07 2.90 -0.30
N LEU A 18 -5.70 2.87 -1.49
CA LEU A 18 -5.02 3.24 -2.73
C LEU A 18 -4.53 4.70 -2.73
N LYS A 19 -5.29 5.63 -2.14
CA LYS A 19 -4.86 7.03 -2.00
C LYS A 19 -3.65 7.15 -1.08
N VAL A 20 -3.66 6.46 0.06
CA VAL A 20 -2.50 6.41 0.97
C VAL A 20 -1.29 5.81 0.26
N MET A 21 -1.43 4.68 -0.42
CA MET A 21 -0.33 4.06 -1.18
C MET A 21 0.24 5.00 -2.26
N LYS A 22 -0.61 5.70 -3.01
CA LYS A 22 -0.18 6.69 -4.02
C LYS A 22 0.61 7.83 -3.37
N ALA A 23 0.12 8.39 -2.27
CA ALA A 23 0.80 9.48 -1.59
C ALA A 23 2.10 9.03 -0.89
N THR A 24 2.16 7.80 -0.39
CA THR A 24 3.40 7.22 0.15
C THR A 24 4.43 6.99 -0.95
N ALA A 25 4.01 6.48 -2.11
CA ALA A 25 4.90 6.30 -3.26
C ALA A 25 5.48 7.64 -3.75
N GLU A 26 4.62 8.67 -3.87
CA GLU A 26 5.03 10.04 -4.21
C GLU A 26 6.03 10.61 -3.19
N HIS A 27 5.81 10.40 -1.88
CA HIS A 27 6.72 10.87 -0.84
C HIS A 27 8.11 10.21 -0.94
N LEU A 28 8.17 8.97 -1.42
CA LEU A 28 9.40 8.19 -1.55
C LEU A 28 10.04 8.33 -2.95
N ASP A 29 9.45 9.13 -3.85
CA ASP A 29 9.88 9.30 -5.24
C ASP A 29 9.98 7.97 -6.01
N ILE A 30 8.99 7.09 -5.82
CA ILE A 30 8.88 5.79 -6.50
C ILE A 30 7.48 5.60 -7.08
N SER A 31 7.35 4.65 -8.01
CA SER A 31 6.03 4.23 -8.49
C SER A 31 5.27 3.42 -7.44
N VAL A 32 3.94 3.40 -7.54
CA VAL A 32 3.09 2.51 -6.71
C VAL A 32 3.41 1.04 -6.97
N ALA A 33 3.82 0.69 -8.20
CA ALA A 33 4.24 -0.68 -8.52
C ALA A 33 5.50 -1.07 -7.73
N GLU A 34 6.51 -0.20 -7.70
CA GLU A 34 7.73 -0.42 -6.90
C GLU A 34 7.42 -0.49 -5.40
N LEU A 35 6.52 0.36 -4.90
CA LEU A 35 6.07 0.30 -3.50
C LEU A 35 5.45 -1.07 -3.18
N ILE A 36 4.56 -1.57 -4.04
CA ILE A 36 3.91 -2.87 -3.86
C ILE A 36 4.93 -4.01 -3.91
N GLU A 37 5.82 -4.02 -4.91
CA GLU A 37 6.88 -5.03 -5.04
C GLU A 37 7.79 -5.03 -3.80
N ALA A 38 8.21 -3.86 -3.34
CA ALA A 38 9.05 -3.72 -2.15
C ALA A 38 8.33 -4.21 -0.89
N MET A 39 7.06 -3.83 -0.68
CA MET A 39 6.27 -4.30 0.46
C MET A 39 6.09 -5.82 0.45
N ALA A 40 5.82 -6.41 -0.71
CA ALA A 40 5.67 -7.86 -0.86
C ALA A 40 6.98 -8.60 -0.52
N LEU A 41 8.12 -8.12 -1.05
CA LEU A 41 9.43 -8.72 -0.74
C LEU A 41 9.77 -8.66 0.75
N HIS A 42 9.53 -7.52 1.41
CA HIS A 42 9.72 -7.40 2.86
C HIS A 42 8.79 -8.34 3.64
N ALA A 43 7.50 -8.42 3.26
CA ALA A 43 6.55 -9.31 3.90
C ALA A 43 6.93 -10.80 3.74
N PHE A 44 7.40 -11.21 2.56
CA PHE A 44 7.88 -12.58 2.31
C PHE A 44 9.13 -12.92 3.14
N GLU A 45 9.94 -11.92 3.49
CA GLU A 45 11.10 -12.07 4.39
C GLU A 45 10.76 -11.86 5.87
N GLY A 46 9.50 -11.58 6.22
CA GLY A 46 9.08 -11.27 7.60
C GLY A 46 9.63 -9.95 8.15
N LYS A 47 10.00 -9.01 7.27
CA LYS A 47 10.58 -7.71 7.63
C LYS A 47 9.55 -6.58 7.52
N ALA A 48 9.75 -5.52 8.30
CA ALA A 48 8.97 -4.30 8.18
C ALA A 48 9.41 -3.51 6.92
N PRO A 49 8.47 -3.08 6.05
CA PRO A 49 8.82 -2.39 4.81
C PRO A 49 9.20 -0.91 4.99
N PHE A 50 8.91 -0.32 6.16
CA PHE A 50 9.08 1.12 6.41
C PHE A 50 9.80 1.36 7.72
N GLY A 51 10.70 2.36 7.73
CA GLY A 51 11.31 2.87 8.95
C GLY A 51 10.42 3.85 9.70
N PRO A 52 10.83 4.31 10.90
CA PRO A 52 10.02 5.18 11.76
C PRO A 52 9.54 6.48 11.07
N GLN A 53 10.44 7.18 10.36
CA GLN A 53 10.11 8.43 9.67
C GLN A 53 9.03 8.25 8.58
N THR A 54 9.14 7.17 7.80
CA THR A 54 8.14 6.83 6.78
C THR A 54 6.82 6.40 7.41
N MET A 55 6.87 5.68 8.54
CA MET A 55 5.67 5.31 9.29
C MET A 55 4.92 6.54 9.84
N ASP A 56 5.64 7.54 10.35
CA ASP A 56 5.04 8.81 10.80
C ASP A 56 4.34 9.53 9.63
N LYS A 57 4.99 9.54 8.46
CA LYS A 57 4.37 10.12 7.26
C LYS A 57 3.14 9.34 6.81
N ILE A 58 3.18 8.01 6.82
CA ILE A 58 2.03 7.16 6.51
C ILE A 58 0.89 7.45 7.48
N ALA A 59 1.15 7.62 8.78
CA ALA A 59 0.11 7.96 9.76
C ALA A 59 -0.57 9.31 9.44
N GLN A 60 0.19 10.33 9.05
CA GLN A 60 -0.36 11.62 8.59
C GLN A 60 -1.22 11.43 7.34
N LEU A 61 -0.75 10.66 6.36
CA LEU A 61 -1.49 10.39 5.12
C LEU A 61 -2.77 9.59 5.36
N LYS A 62 -2.75 8.62 6.29
CA LYS A 62 -3.96 7.91 6.74
C LYS A 62 -4.99 8.88 7.29
N SER A 63 -4.56 9.84 8.11
CA SER A 63 -5.46 10.88 8.65
C SER A 63 -6.03 11.78 7.56
N VAL A 64 -5.27 12.14 6.52
CA VAL A 64 -5.76 12.98 5.40
C VAL A 64 -6.83 12.29 4.57
N TYR A 65 -6.77 10.96 4.46
CA TYR A 65 -7.70 10.17 3.66
C TYR A 65 -8.72 9.38 4.48
N ASP A 66 -8.81 9.67 5.79
CA ASP A 66 -9.69 8.98 6.73
C ASP A 66 -9.53 7.45 6.68
N LEU A 67 -8.31 6.94 6.48
CA LEU A 67 -8.06 5.49 6.44
C LEU A 67 -7.90 4.95 7.86
N ASP A 68 -8.92 4.22 8.31
CA ASP A 68 -8.99 3.54 9.60
C ASP A 68 -8.57 2.07 9.54
N LEU A 69 -8.53 1.47 8.34
CA LEU A 69 -8.15 0.07 8.16
C LEU A 69 -6.76 -0.26 8.73
N THR A 70 -6.66 -1.49 9.24
CA THR A 70 -5.48 -2.11 9.81
C THR A 70 -5.22 -3.47 9.18
N ALA A 71 -4.10 -4.11 9.53
CA ALA A 71 -3.81 -5.47 9.07
C ALA A 71 -4.86 -6.50 9.53
N ALA A 72 -5.56 -6.25 10.64
CA ALA A 72 -6.62 -7.13 11.14
C ALA A 72 -7.85 -7.18 10.21
N ASP A 73 -8.06 -6.13 9.42
CA ASP A 73 -9.23 -6.00 8.52
C ASP A 73 -9.00 -6.67 7.16
N SER A 74 -7.77 -7.14 6.90
CA SER A 74 -7.31 -7.64 5.58
C SER A 74 -8.18 -8.74 4.96
N HIS A 75 -8.91 -9.50 5.78
CA HIS A 75 -9.82 -10.58 5.33
C HIS A 75 -11.30 -10.32 5.68
N GLY A 76 -11.61 -9.19 6.33
CA GLY A 76 -12.94 -8.87 6.85
C GLY A 76 -13.70 -7.80 6.07
N MET A 77 -13.12 -7.28 4.98
CA MET A 77 -13.75 -6.23 4.18
C MET A 77 -14.88 -6.79 3.31
N SER A 78 -16.03 -6.11 3.33
CA SER A 78 -17.16 -6.37 2.45
C SER A 78 -17.46 -5.14 1.59
N GLU A 79 -17.73 -5.34 0.30
CA GLU A 79 -18.21 -4.27 -0.58
C GLU A 79 -19.69 -3.99 -0.27
N GLU A 80 -20.08 -2.72 -0.26
CA GLU A 80 -21.50 -2.37 -0.23
C GLU A 80 -22.14 -2.92 -1.50
N GLN A 81 -23.19 -3.73 -1.38
CA GLN A 81 -23.91 -4.22 -2.55
C GLN A 81 -24.42 -3.00 -3.31
N SER A 82 -23.84 -2.74 -4.48
CA SER A 82 -24.31 -1.68 -5.37
C SER A 82 -25.76 -2.00 -5.72
N ARG A 83 -26.69 -1.17 -5.22
CA ARG A 83 -28.09 -1.19 -5.62
C ARG A 83 -28.26 -0.69 -7.05
#